data_AF-A0AAW2UWC4-F1
#
_entry.id   AF-A0AAW2UWC4-F1
#
_cell.length_a   1.000
_cell.length_b   1.000
_cell.length_c   1.000
_cell.angle_alpha   90.00
_cell.angle_beta   90.00
_cell.angle_gamma   90.00
#
_symmetry.space_group_name_H-M   'P 1'
#
loop_
_entity.id
_entity.type
_entity.pdbx_description
1 polymer ?
#
loop_
_entity_poly.entity_id
_entity_poly.type
_entity_poly.pdbx_seq_one_letter_code
_entity_poly.pdbx_strand_id
1 'polypeptide(L)'
;MPEDLCAERPLFGGAIVSTFPLRFQDVSNIRQVPDHQEVFVDPARDESLIFELLDLKTDVADQGSATWFLQDLANEQDAEGTMVLEQSGVFEADGLRCRSSPAIITTAVGQMAISKGRQGREAQNIVKVYLANLRLKDVATDVLITAYEPMLINPLSETAATVGAGLPVPAAQSGCLPMADVFKSAVTSFKVNDWSLFGAVA
;
A
#
# COMPACT_ATOMS: atom_id res chain seq x y z
N MET A 1 23.40 -9.95 1.13
CA MET A 1 22.41 -9.13 0.41
C MET A 1 21.12 -9.92 0.42
N PRO A 2 19.94 -9.32 0.68
CA PRO A 2 18.68 -10.03 0.53
C PRO A 2 18.59 -10.57 -0.91
N GLU A 3 18.21 -11.83 -1.07
CA GLU A 3 18.13 -12.51 -2.37
C GLU A 3 16.78 -12.26 -3.06
N ASP A 4 16.01 -11.30 -2.54
CA ASP A 4 14.66 -11.05 -3.02
C ASP A 4 14.67 -10.42 -4.41
N LEU A 5 14.22 -11.22 -5.38
CA LEU A 5 14.13 -10.82 -6.77
C LEU A 5 12.96 -9.86 -6.94
N CYS A 6 13.27 -8.60 -7.21
CA CYS A 6 12.29 -7.60 -7.61
C CYS A 6 12.05 -7.66 -9.12
N ALA A 7 10.81 -7.45 -9.54
CA ALA A 7 10.45 -7.34 -10.94
C ALA A 7 9.52 -6.13 -11.14
N GLU A 8 9.65 -5.49 -12.30
CA GLU A 8 8.66 -4.51 -12.75
C GLU A 8 7.39 -5.25 -13.13
N ARG A 9 6.25 -4.82 -12.58
CA ARG A 9 4.97 -5.47 -12.76
C ARG A 9 3.95 -4.51 -13.38
N PRO A 10 3.20 -4.97 -14.40
CA PRO A 10 2.08 -4.20 -14.93
C PRO A 10 0.93 -4.17 -13.92
N LEU A 11 0.32 -3.00 -13.78
CA LEU A 11 -0.87 -2.73 -12.98
C LEU A 11 -1.94 -2.14 -13.92
N PHE A 12 -3.22 -2.37 -13.64
CA PHE A 12 -4.35 -1.81 -14.39
C PHE A 12 -4.23 -2.08 -15.90
N GLY A 13 -4.09 -3.35 -16.28
CA GLY A 13 -3.91 -3.76 -17.67
C GLY A 13 -2.59 -3.30 -18.32
N GLY A 14 -1.60 -2.87 -17.51
CA GLY A 14 -0.29 -2.39 -17.97
C GLY A 14 -0.20 -0.88 -18.22
N ALA A 15 -1.28 -0.15 -17.95
CA ALA A 15 -1.28 1.31 -18.01
C ALA A 15 -0.34 1.93 -16.96
N ILE A 16 -0.15 1.25 -15.83
CA ILE A 16 0.79 1.61 -14.78
C ILE A 16 1.81 0.48 -14.61
N VAL A 17 3.02 0.83 -14.19
CA VAL A 17 4.03 -0.14 -13.73
C VAL A 17 4.59 0.26 -12.38
N SER A 18 4.97 -0.74 -11.59
CA SER A 18 5.65 -0.58 -10.30
C SER A 18 6.57 -1.78 -10.05
N THR A 19 7.66 -1.59 -9.32
CA THR A 19 8.67 -2.63 -9.04
C THR A 19 8.66 -3.05 -7.58
N PHE A 20 8.44 -4.33 -7.35
CA PHE A 20 8.44 -4.96 -6.02
C PHE A 20 8.77 -6.46 -6.09
N PRO A 21 9.03 -7.15 -4.96
CA PRO A 21 9.47 -8.55 -4.94
C PRO A 21 8.47 -9.54 -5.55
N LEU A 22 8.99 -10.58 -6.21
CA LEU A 22 8.21 -11.64 -6.85
C LEU A 22 7.40 -12.50 -5.87
N ARG A 23 7.75 -12.50 -4.58
CA ARG A 23 7.00 -13.22 -3.54
C ARG A 23 5.57 -12.72 -3.36
N PHE A 24 5.30 -11.47 -3.77
CA PHE A 24 3.97 -10.88 -3.74
C PHE A 24 3.10 -11.45 -4.86
N GLN A 25 2.12 -12.26 -4.50
CA GLN A 25 1.18 -12.90 -5.40
C GLN A 25 -0.03 -12.00 -5.64
N ASP A 26 -0.49 -11.94 -6.89
CA ASP A 26 -1.67 -11.18 -7.26
C ASP A 26 -2.94 -11.93 -6.84
N VAL A 27 -3.75 -11.26 -6.03
CA VAL A 27 -4.98 -11.77 -5.43
C VAL A 27 -6.12 -11.90 -6.45
N SER A 28 -6.08 -11.16 -7.56
CA SER A 28 -7.08 -11.22 -8.64
C SER A 28 -7.21 -12.62 -9.24
N ASN A 29 -6.13 -13.43 -9.18
CA ASN A 29 -6.13 -14.83 -9.61
C ASN A 29 -7.01 -15.76 -8.76
N ILE A 30 -7.37 -15.32 -7.56
CA ILE A 30 -8.03 -16.15 -6.53
C ILE A 30 -9.43 -15.60 -6.20
N ARG A 31 -9.60 -14.28 -6.22
CA ARG A 31 -10.88 -13.61 -5.97
C ARG A 31 -11.03 -12.35 -6.81
N GLN A 32 -12.27 -11.92 -7.03
CA GLN A 32 -12.52 -10.63 -7.65
C GLN A 32 -11.99 -9.49 -6.75
N VAL A 33 -11.26 -8.58 -7.38
CA VAL A 33 -10.77 -7.32 -6.82
C VAL A 33 -11.46 -6.21 -7.63
N PRO A 34 -11.91 -5.11 -7.00
CA PRO A 34 -12.49 -3.99 -7.73
C PRO A 34 -11.53 -3.45 -8.81
N ASP A 35 -12.07 -3.00 -9.95
CA ASP A 35 -11.24 -2.59 -11.10
C ASP A 35 -10.30 -1.39 -10.81
N HIS A 36 -10.59 -0.61 -9.78
CA HIS A 36 -9.76 0.51 -9.31
C HIS A 36 -8.73 0.09 -8.26
N GLN A 37 -8.62 -1.21 -7.94
CA GLN A 37 -7.68 -1.76 -6.97
C GLN A 37 -6.83 -2.89 -7.58
N GLU A 38 -5.57 -2.94 -7.18
CA GLU A 38 -4.65 -4.05 -7.46
C GLU A 38 -4.07 -4.52 -6.13
N VAL A 39 -4.29 -5.78 -5.77
CA VAL A 39 -3.98 -6.32 -4.44
C VAL A 39 -2.98 -7.45 -4.56
N PHE A 40 -1.84 -7.30 -3.88
CA PHE A 40 -0.80 -8.30 -3.81
C PHE A 40 -0.51 -8.71 -2.37
N VAL A 41 -0.22 -10.00 -2.16
CA VAL A 41 0.04 -10.56 -0.82
C VAL A 41 1.26 -11.47 -0.84
N ASP A 42 2.01 -11.51 0.26
CA ASP A 42 2.99 -12.55 0.56
C ASP A 42 2.38 -13.52 1.59
N PRO A 43 1.86 -14.68 1.16
CA PRO A 43 1.22 -15.62 2.07
C PRO A 43 2.14 -16.21 3.14
N ALA A 44 3.47 -16.21 2.91
CA ALA A 44 4.42 -16.79 3.84
C ALA A 44 4.71 -15.86 5.03
N ARG A 45 4.45 -14.55 4.87
CA ARG A 45 4.78 -13.51 5.85
C ARG A 45 3.57 -12.70 6.30
N ASP A 46 2.45 -12.92 5.65
CA ASP A 46 1.22 -12.17 5.84
C ASP A 46 1.35 -10.66 5.57
N GLU A 47 2.27 -10.30 4.68
CA GLU A 47 2.46 -8.94 4.18
C GLU A 47 1.54 -8.69 2.98
N SER A 48 1.07 -7.46 2.80
CA SER A 48 0.27 -7.11 1.62
C SER A 48 0.61 -5.74 1.07
N LEU A 49 0.53 -5.59 -0.25
CA LEU A 49 0.76 -4.36 -0.99
C LEU A 49 -0.46 -4.11 -1.89
N ILE A 50 -1.07 -2.94 -1.73
CA ILE A 50 -2.31 -2.56 -2.42
C ILE A 50 -2.07 -1.25 -3.17
N PHE A 51 -2.51 -1.20 -4.42
CA PHE A 51 -2.59 0.01 -5.22
C PHE A 51 -4.07 0.32 -5.45
N GLU A 52 -4.46 1.56 -5.24
CA GLU A 52 -5.85 1.99 -5.36
C GLU A 52 -5.94 3.35 -6.05
N LEU A 53 -6.86 3.47 -7.01
CA LEU A 53 -7.16 4.71 -7.71
C LEU A 53 -8.42 5.33 -7.13
N LEU A 54 -8.30 6.55 -6.59
CA LEU A 54 -9.40 7.31 -6.00
C LEU A 54 -9.58 8.64 -6.71
N ASP A 55 -10.79 9.20 -6.62
CA ASP A 55 -11.03 10.59 -7.00
C ASP A 55 -10.21 11.54 -6.12
N LEU A 56 -9.62 12.57 -6.74
CA LEU A 56 -8.83 13.57 -6.04
C LEU A 56 -9.65 14.27 -4.94
N LYS A 57 -9.17 14.15 -3.69
CA LYS A 57 -9.79 14.82 -2.53
C LYS A 57 -9.44 16.31 -2.50
N THR A 58 -10.30 17.12 -3.11
CA THR A 58 -10.08 18.59 -3.22
C THR A 58 -10.10 19.33 -1.88
N ASP A 59 -10.71 18.75 -0.85
CA ASP A 59 -10.80 19.26 0.51
C ASP A 59 -9.58 18.89 1.39
N VAL A 60 -8.70 18.02 0.89
CA VAL A 60 -7.48 17.61 1.58
C VAL A 60 -6.29 18.36 1.00
N ALA A 61 -5.53 19.04 1.86
CA ALA A 61 -4.30 19.72 1.47
C ALA A 61 -3.21 18.72 1.03
N ASP A 62 -2.31 19.14 0.15
CA ASP A 62 -1.21 18.29 -0.31
C ASP A 62 -0.36 17.80 0.86
N GLN A 63 0.02 18.73 1.73
CA GLN A 63 0.74 18.44 2.96
C GLN A 63 -0.15 17.65 3.92
N GLY A 64 0.32 16.46 4.31
CA GLY A 64 -0.41 15.59 5.25
C GLY A 64 -1.54 14.80 4.61
N SER A 65 -1.71 14.80 3.28
CA SER A 65 -2.73 13.99 2.62
C SER A 65 -2.58 12.49 2.91
N ALA A 66 -1.35 11.95 2.92
CA ALA A 66 -1.12 10.56 3.33
C ALA A 66 -1.54 10.30 4.78
N THR A 67 -1.29 11.23 5.71
CA THR A 67 -1.73 11.10 7.10
C THR A 67 -3.26 11.10 7.21
N TRP A 68 -3.94 11.91 6.40
CA TRP A 68 -5.40 11.93 6.32
C TRP A 68 -5.95 10.58 5.85
N PHE A 69 -5.43 10.03 4.75
CA PHE A 69 -5.84 8.71 4.24
C PHE A 69 -5.51 7.58 5.20
N LEU A 70 -4.40 7.67 5.92
CA LEU A 70 -4.05 6.69 6.96
C LEU A 70 -5.06 6.69 8.11
N GLN A 71 -5.55 7.88 8.50
CA GLN A 71 -6.59 8.00 9.53
C GLN A 71 -7.96 7.54 9.03
N ASP A 72 -8.28 7.83 7.76
CA ASP A 72 -9.51 7.37 7.12
C ASP A 72 -9.56 5.84 7.07
N LEU A 73 -8.47 5.22 6.62
CA LEU A 73 -8.29 3.77 6.61
C LEU A 73 -8.42 3.16 8.02
N ALA A 74 -7.84 3.78 9.04
CA ALA A 74 -7.99 3.34 10.41
C ALA A 74 -9.45 3.32 10.88
N ASN A 75 -10.22 4.35 10.50
CA ASN A 75 -11.63 4.44 10.86
C ASN A 75 -12.45 3.35 10.16
N GLU A 76 -12.19 3.08 8.88
CA GLU A 76 -12.87 2.03 8.13
C GLU A 76 -12.58 0.62 8.67
N GLN A 77 -11.38 0.41 9.23
CA GLN A 77 -10.96 -0.87 9.80
C GLN A 77 -11.35 -1.04 11.28
N ASP A 78 -12.12 -0.11 11.85
CA ASP A 78 -12.42 -0.04 13.29
C ASP A 78 -11.14 -0.15 14.15
N ALA A 79 -10.02 0.38 13.65
CA ALA A 79 -8.70 0.31 14.26
C ALA A 79 -8.53 1.40 15.32
N GLU A 80 -9.20 1.19 16.46
CA GLU A 80 -9.06 2.03 17.65
C GLU A 80 -7.60 2.13 18.08
N GLY A 81 -7.15 3.35 18.41
CA GLY A 81 -5.78 3.58 18.89
C GLY A 81 -4.70 3.62 17.81
N THR A 82 -5.08 3.90 16.55
CA THR A 82 -4.11 4.15 15.47
C THR A 82 -3.09 5.21 15.89
N MET A 83 -1.81 4.86 15.76
CA MET A 83 -0.69 5.74 16.10
C MET A 83 0.09 6.07 14.84
N VAL A 84 0.16 7.36 14.48
CA VAL A 84 1.06 7.83 13.42
C VAL A 84 2.48 7.81 13.97
N LEU A 85 3.35 7.03 13.33
CA LEU A 85 4.75 6.86 13.70
C LEU A 85 5.62 7.87 12.95
N GLU A 86 5.41 8.01 11.64
CA GLU A 86 6.21 8.84 10.77
C GLU A 86 5.32 9.49 9.70
N GLN A 87 5.70 10.69 9.26
CA GLN A 87 5.12 11.34 8.09
C GLN A 87 6.20 12.08 7.32
N SER A 88 6.07 12.10 6.00
CA SER A 88 7.02 12.80 5.15
C SER A 88 6.62 14.25 4.88
N GLY A 89 7.58 15.02 4.38
CA GLY A 89 7.28 16.25 3.66
C GLY A 89 6.60 15.98 2.32
N VAL A 90 6.28 17.07 1.62
CA VAL A 90 5.75 17.02 0.25
C VAL A 90 6.91 16.84 -0.72
N PHE A 91 6.81 15.85 -1.61
CA PHE A 91 7.76 15.64 -2.70
C PHE A 91 7.07 15.80 -4.04
N GLU A 92 7.71 16.48 -4.98
CA GLU A 92 7.25 16.54 -6.36
C GLU A 92 7.92 15.44 -7.17
N ALA A 93 7.11 14.57 -7.78
CA ALA A 93 7.59 13.54 -8.67
C ALA A 93 7.60 14.06 -10.11
N ASP A 94 8.69 14.73 -10.47
CA ASP A 94 8.93 15.23 -11.83
C ASP A 94 8.79 14.15 -12.91
N GLY A 95 9.09 12.89 -12.61
CA GLY A 95 8.94 11.78 -13.56
C GLY A 95 7.48 11.36 -13.81
N LEU A 96 6.54 11.81 -12.98
CA LEU A 96 5.14 11.45 -12.99
C LEU A 96 4.30 12.69 -13.33
N ARG A 97 4.31 13.06 -14.62
CA ARG A 97 3.57 14.23 -15.15
C ARG A 97 2.72 13.81 -16.35
N CYS A 98 1.45 14.22 -16.39
CA CYS A 98 0.58 14.01 -17.55
C CYS A 98 0.72 15.18 -18.54
N ARG A 99 0.56 16.41 -18.03
CA ARG A 99 0.67 17.65 -18.82
C ARG A 99 1.74 18.55 -18.24
N SER A 100 1.40 19.29 -17.20
CA SER A 100 2.19 20.45 -16.76
C SER A 100 2.54 20.38 -15.29
N SER A 101 1.70 19.74 -14.48
CA SER A 101 1.90 19.65 -13.04
C SER A 101 2.59 18.33 -12.69
N PRO A 102 3.70 18.36 -11.93
CA PRO A 102 4.27 17.15 -11.37
C PRO A 102 3.27 16.54 -10.37
N ALA A 103 3.28 15.22 -10.25
CA ALA A 103 2.54 14.56 -9.19
C ALA A 103 3.12 14.95 -7.83
N ILE A 104 2.23 15.08 -6.85
CA ILE A 104 2.63 15.39 -5.49
C ILE A 104 2.57 14.12 -4.65
N ILE A 105 3.65 13.79 -3.97
CA ILE A 105 3.76 12.58 -3.15
C ILE A 105 3.92 12.97 -1.69
N THR A 106 3.11 12.36 -0.83
CA THR A 106 3.35 12.32 0.62
C THR A 106 3.28 10.89 1.11
N THR A 107 3.98 10.57 2.19
CA THR A 107 3.91 9.27 2.84
C THR A 107 3.65 9.40 4.33
N ALA A 108 3.01 8.39 4.91
CA ALA A 108 2.78 8.26 6.34
C ALA A 108 2.96 6.79 6.74
N VAL A 109 3.42 6.57 7.97
CA VAL A 109 3.54 5.25 8.56
C VAL A 109 2.78 5.25 9.87
N GLY A 110 1.89 4.29 10.04
CA GLY A 110 1.10 4.10 11.25
C GLY A 110 1.21 2.70 11.82
N GLN A 111 0.77 2.54 13.06
CA GLN A 111 0.49 1.25 13.66
C GLN A 111 -1.00 1.15 13.96
N MET A 112 -1.60 0.01 13.60
CA MET A 112 -3.04 -0.25 13.74
C MET A 112 -3.28 -1.63 14.34
N ALA A 113 -4.39 -1.79 15.06
CA ALA A 113 -4.90 -3.09 15.50
C ALA A 113 -6.07 -3.48 14.57
N ILE A 114 -5.86 -4.48 13.71
CA ILE A 114 -6.81 -4.84 12.64
C ILE A 114 -7.11 -6.33 12.69
N SER A 115 -8.39 -6.68 12.61
CA SER A 115 -8.86 -8.06 12.44
C SER A 115 -9.15 -8.32 10.97
N LYS A 116 -8.85 -9.51 10.47
CA LYS A 116 -9.20 -9.86 9.09
C LYS A 116 -10.66 -10.26 8.98
N GLY A 117 -11.29 -9.89 7.85
CA GLY A 117 -12.65 -10.32 7.52
C GLY A 117 -13.65 -10.03 8.65
N ARG A 118 -14.31 -11.07 9.15
CA ARG A 118 -15.35 -10.97 10.20
C ARG A 118 -14.93 -11.63 11.51
N GLN A 119 -13.63 -11.61 11.84
CA GLN A 119 -13.11 -12.31 13.02
C GLN A 119 -13.36 -11.59 14.35
N GLY A 120 -13.82 -10.34 14.32
CA GLY A 120 -14.08 -9.57 15.53
C GLY A 120 -12.81 -9.05 16.21
N ARG A 121 -13.01 -8.25 17.26
CA ARG A 121 -11.91 -7.50 17.93
C ARG A 121 -10.95 -8.42 18.68
N GLU A 122 -11.40 -9.57 19.18
CA GLU A 122 -10.52 -10.52 19.90
C GLU A 122 -9.41 -11.13 19.04
N ALA A 123 -9.54 -11.08 17.71
CA ALA A 123 -8.58 -11.65 16.76
C ALA A 123 -7.69 -10.59 16.07
N GLN A 124 -7.68 -9.35 16.57
CA GLN A 124 -6.89 -8.26 15.98
C GLN A 124 -5.39 -8.54 16.03
N ASN A 125 -4.75 -8.40 14.87
CA ASN A 125 -3.30 -8.35 14.73
C ASN A 125 -2.82 -6.91 14.91
N ILE A 126 -1.62 -6.73 15.44
CA ILE A 126 -0.94 -5.43 15.39
C ILE A 126 -0.16 -5.39 14.07
N VAL A 127 -0.47 -4.40 13.24
CA VAL A 127 0.16 -4.22 11.93
C VAL A 127 0.75 -2.83 11.84
N LYS A 128 1.90 -2.74 11.17
CA LYS A 128 2.43 -1.47 10.68
C LYS A 128 1.91 -1.24 9.27
N VAL A 129 1.38 -0.05 9.04
CA VAL A 129 0.79 0.36 7.77
C VAL A 129 1.63 1.48 7.18
N TYR A 130 2.17 1.27 5.99
CA TYR A 130 2.85 2.29 5.20
C TYR A 130 1.89 2.77 4.12
N LEU A 131 1.71 4.07 3.99
CA LEU A 131 0.79 4.65 3.02
C LEU A 131 1.49 5.77 2.26
N ALA A 132 1.39 5.74 0.94
CA ALA A 132 1.75 6.85 0.07
C ALA A 132 0.51 7.34 -0.66
N ASN A 133 0.36 8.66 -0.74
CA ASN A 133 -0.62 9.28 -1.61
C ASN A 133 0.12 10.03 -2.73
N LEU A 134 -0.13 9.63 -3.98
CA LEU A 134 0.40 10.25 -5.18
C LEU A 134 -0.73 11.01 -5.88
N ARG A 135 -0.71 12.34 -5.78
CA ARG A 135 -1.77 13.21 -6.29
C ARG A 135 -1.51 13.58 -7.75
N LEU A 136 -2.32 13.02 -8.64
CA LEU A 136 -2.31 13.27 -10.08
C LEU A 136 -3.35 14.35 -10.43
N LYS A 137 -3.03 15.61 -10.11
CA LYS A 137 -3.97 16.74 -10.25
C LYS A 137 -4.48 16.96 -11.67
N ASP A 138 -3.63 16.72 -12.68
CA ASP A 138 -3.99 16.88 -14.09
C ASP A 138 -5.14 15.97 -14.53
N VAL A 139 -5.34 14.84 -13.84
CA VAL A 139 -6.38 13.85 -14.14
C VAL A 139 -7.35 13.64 -12.97
N ALA A 140 -7.29 14.53 -11.97
CA ALA A 140 -8.15 14.49 -10.78
C ALA A 140 -8.17 13.13 -10.06
N THR A 141 -7.00 12.50 -9.91
CA THR A 141 -6.87 11.20 -9.21
C THR A 141 -5.87 11.27 -8.05
N ASP A 142 -6.22 10.69 -6.91
CA ASP A 142 -5.29 10.34 -5.83
C ASP A 142 -4.98 8.84 -5.97
N VAL A 143 -3.70 8.49 -6.11
CA VAL A 143 -3.26 7.08 -6.13
C VAL A 143 -2.73 6.72 -4.75
N LEU A 144 -3.39 5.77 -4.09
CA LEU A 144 -2.95 5.23 -2.82
C LEU A 144 -2.12 3.98 -3.03
N ILE A 145 -0.94 3.95 -2.41
CA ILE A 145 -0.11 2.75 -2.29
C ILE A 145 -0.06 2.43 -0.81
N THR A 146 -0.63 1.30 -0.42
CA THR A 146 -0.72 0.88 0.98
C THR A 146 -0.04 -0.46 1.19
N ALA A 147 0.82 -0.53 2.19
CA ALA A 147 1.60 -1.71 2.53
C ALA A 147 1.36 -2.08 3.99
N TYR A 148 1.04 -3.35 4.25
CA TYR A 148 0.81 -3.89 5.59
C TYR A 148 1.92 -4.85 5.97
N GLU A 149 2.49 -4.63 7.16
CA GLU A 149 3.50 -5.46 7.77
C GLU A 149 3.00 -5.93 9.15
N PRO A 150 2.72 -7.23 9.33
CA PRO A 150 2.35 -7.75 10.64
C PRO A 150 3.49 -7.58 11.67
N MET A 151 3.15 -7.04 12.84
CA MET A 151 4.06 -6.92 13.99
C MET A 151 3.75 -7.93 15.09
N LEU A 152 2.46 -8.24 15.27
CA LEU A 152 1.99 -9.25 16.22
C LEU A 152 0.77 -9.95 15.63
N ILE A 153 0.85 -11.28 15.50
CA ILE A 153 -0.25 -12.11 15.01
C ILE A 153 -0.96 -12.74 16.19
N ASN A 154 -2.25 -12.46 16.30
CA ASN A 154 -3.09 -12.98 17.36
C ASN A 154 -3.33 -14.49 17.16
N PRO A 155 -3.28 -15.33 18.21
CA PRO A 155 -3.59 -16.77 18.09
C PRO A 155 -4.98 -17.09 17.50
N LEU A 156 -5.93 -16.16 17.63
CA LEU A 156 -7.29 -16.29 17.08
C LEU A 156 -7.42 -15.73 15.65
N SER A 157 -6.37 -15.10 15.12
CA SER A 157 -6.30 -14.65 13.73
C SER A 157 -6.26 -15.85 12.79
N GLU A 158 -6.94 -15.74 11.65
CA GLU A 158 -7.00 -16.83 10.66
C GLU A 158 -5.61 -17.13 10.11
N THR A 159 -4.79 -16.09 9.99
CA THR A 159 -3.41 -16.21 9.52
C THR A 159 -2.48 -16.90 10.52
N ALA A 160 -2.85 -17.00 11.81
CA ALA A 160 -2.04 -17.73 12.78
C ALA A 160 -1.83 -19.21 12.40
N ALA A 161 -2.80 -19.81 11.70
CA ALA A 161 -2.68 -21.18 11.20
C ALA A 161 -1.67 -21.33 10.06
N THR A 162 -1.40 -20.25 9.31
CA THR A 162 -0.54 -20.25 8.12
C THR A 162 0.89 -19.83 8.46
N VAL A 163 1.06 -18.73 9.21
CA VAL A 163 2.38 -18.13 9.47
C VAL A 163 2.81 -18.21 10.93
N GLY A 164 1.96 -18.77 11.80
CA GLY A 164 2.18 -18.85 13.24
C GLY A 164 1.68 -17.62 14.01
N ALA A 165 1.27 -17.83 15.25
CA ALA A 165 0.93 -16.76 16.18
C ALA A 165 2.18 -16.14 16.83
N GLY A 166 2.06 -14.90 17.30
CA GLY A 166 3.12 -14.18 18.00
C GLY A 166 3.87 -13.20 17.10
N LEU A 167 5.16 -12.99 17.39
CA LEU A 167 6.00 -12.06 16.66
C LEU A 167 6.50 -12.70 15.34
N PRO A 168 6.18 -12.13 14.17
CA PRO A 168 6.70 -12.61 12.91
C PRO A 168 8.23 -12.48 12.84
N VAL A 169 8.88 -13.40 12.13
CA VAL A 169 10.32 -13.29 11.86
C VAL A 169 10.57 -12.10 10.92
N PRO A 170 11.45 -11.14 11.28
CA PRO A 170 11.74 -9.99 10.41
C PRO A 170 12.23 -10.43 9.03
N ALA A 171 11.76 -9.75 7.97
CA ALA A 171 12.03 -10.13 6.58
C ALA A 171 13.53 -10.28 6.29
N ALA A 172 14.34 -9.34 6.79
CA ALA A 172 15.79 -9.35 6.61
C ALA A 172 16.46 -10.63 7.19
N GLN A 173 15.90 -11.22 8.25
CA GLN A 173 16.41 -12.46 8.85
C GLN A 173 15.99 -13.70 8.05
N SER A 174 14.92 -13.60 7.27
CA SER A 174 14.45 -14.63 6.34
C SER A 174 15.04 -14.49 4.94
N GLY A 175 16.00 -13.57 4.72
CA GLY A 175 16.57 -13.29 3.40
C GLY A 175 15.66 -12.48 2.47
N CYS A 176 14.52 -12.01 2.99
CA CYS A 176 13.54 -11.21 2.26
C CYS A 176 13.80 -9.70 2.42
N LEU A 177 13.36 -8.92 1.45
CA LEU A 177 13.39 -7.47 1.50
C LEU A 177 12.36 -6.94 2.53
N PRO A 178 12.77 -6.10 3.50
CA PRO A 178 11.85 -5.50 4.48
C PRO A 178 10.70 -4.73 3.85
N MET A 179 9.54 -4.71 4.50
CA MET A 179 8.34 -4.08 3.93
C MET A 179 8.52 -2.58 3.67
N ALA A 180 9.29 -1.90 4.51
CA ALA A 180 9.66 -0.49 4.29
C ALA A 180 10.41 -0.28 2.96
N ASP A 181 11.32 -1.19 2.60
CA ASP A 181 12.08 -1.13 1.34
C ASP A 181 11.22 -1.56 0.15
N VAL A 182 10.33 -2.54 0.32
CA VAL A 182 9.32 -2.92 -0.67
C VAL A 182 8.43 -1.73 -0.99
N PHE A 183 7.87 -1.09 0.03
CA PHE A 183 7.01 0.08 -0.09
C PHE A 183 7.75 1.24 -0.78
N LYS A 184 8.98 1.55 -0.34
CA LYS A 184 9.80 2.58 -0.98
C LYS A 184 10.06 2.27 -2.46
N SER A 185 10.39 1.02 -2.79
CA SER A 185 10.58 0.59 -4.18
C SER A 185 9.30 0.79 -4.99
N ALA A 186 8.16 0.34 -4.47
CA ALA A 186 6.87 0.44 -5.15
C ALA A 186 6.47 1.91 -5.43
N VAL A 187 6.69 2.80 -4.47
CA VAL A 187 6.40 4.25 -4.60
C VAL A 187 7.37 4.92 -5.58
N THR A 188 8.67 4.67 -5.46
CA THR A 188 9.68 5.37 -6.26
C THR A 188 9.78 4.89 -7.71
N SER A 189 9.38 3.65 -7.98
CA SER A 189 9.32 3.08 -9.33
C SER A 189 7.94 3.20 -9.99
N PHE A 190 6.96 3.80 -9.30
CA PHE A 190 5.62 3.99 -9.85
C PHE A 190 5.66 4.87 -11.10
N LYS A 191 5.14 4.37 -12.20
CA LYS A 191 5.11 5.06 -13.48
C LYS A 191 3.80 4.80 -14.21
N VAL A 192 3.22 5.86 -14.77
CA VAL A 192 2.10 5.77 -15.71
C VAL A 192 2.67 5.68 -17.12
N ASN A 193 2.43 4.57 -17.81
CA ASN A 193 2.77 4.36 -19.21
C ASN A 193 1.64 4.81 -20.14
N ASP A 194 0.38 4.64 -19.73
CA ASP A 194 -0.80 5.02 -20.50
C ASP A 194 -1.76 5.89 -19.66
N TRP A 195 -1.81 7.18 -19.98
CA TRP A 195 -2.66 8.15 -19.29
C TRP A 195 -4.13 8.07 -19.70
N SER A 196 -4.47 7.34 -20.77
CA SER A 196 -5.87 7.12 -21.16
C SER A 196 -6.66 6.31 -20.12
N LEU A 197 -5.97 5.64 -19.19
CA LEU A 197 -6.54 4.99 -18.02
C LEU A 197 -7.48 5.92 -17.23
N PHE A 198 -7.12 7.21 -17.11
CA PHE A 198 -7.89 8.20 -16.34
C PHE A 198 -9.00 8.86 -17.17
N GLY A 199 -9.30 8.34 -18.36
CA GLY A 199 -10.29 8.88 -19.28
C GLY A 199 -9.70 9.83 -20.33
N ALA A 200 -10.59 10.42 -21.14
CA ALA A 200 -10.18 11.36 -22.17
C ALA A 200 -9.59 12.63 -21.53
N VAL A 201 -8.29 12.83 -21.74
CA VAL A 201 -7.57 14.04 -21.37
C VAL A 201 -8.11 15.19 -22.25
N ALA A 202 -9.20 15.83 -21.81
CA ALA A 202 -9.77 17.02 -22.45
C ALA A 202 -8.86 18.24 -22.27
#